data_AF-A0A9E2M6B5-F1
#
_entry.id   AF-A0A9E2M6B5-F1
#
_cell.length_a   1.000
_cell.length_b   1.000
_cell.length_c   1.000
_cell.angle_alpha   90.00
_cell.angle_beta   90.00
_cell.angle_gamma   90.00
#
_symmetry.space_group_name_H-M   'P 1'
#
loop_
_entity.id
_entity.type
_entity.pdbx_description
1 polymer ?
#
loop_
_entity_poly.entity_id
_entity_poly.type
_entity_poly.pdbx_seq_one_letter_code
_entity_poly.pdbx_strand_id
1 'polypeptide(L)'
;MTATLSACGSGAPVPEAGLEISAPAEQRLIALTDLDQRVADVGHRLSAANAELCPAVRNSAGWFLHAASQYSPELRPFAESRFGLDQDLPGLLAVPEGSAAALAGLRRGDLLLSVNGQALTRGMDRRAADYAGVEANIQRIDLALAGGPVEIVFRRDGDDRTAILTPQRACGYEVQLDPSNELNARADGKRLFITTAMAGFTATDDELALVLGHELAHHVLGHRDWHEAEARGRQTQTIPAFNGAAGGAERQADRVGLYLAARAGFDTAIAPAFWRRFGDYNWRVRYPGWSHPSAEARARALEEVEAEISARRASGQPLVP
;
A
#
# COMPACT_ATOMS: atom_id res chain seq x y z
N MET A 1 22.12 -0.48 44.73
CA MET A 1 23.11 0.14 43.82
C MET A 1 22.65 -0.11 42.40
N THR A 2 22.29 1.00 41.77
CA THR A 2 21.92 1.20 40.38
C THR A 2 23.05 0.78 39.43
N ALA A 3 22.71 0.06 38.36
CA ALA A 3 23.57 -0.05 37.18
C ALA A 3 22.74 0.36 35.95
N THR A 4 22.77 1.66 35.66
CA THR A 4 22.42 2.27 34.39
C THR A 4 23.40 1.80 33.32
N LEU A 5 22.89 1.26 32.20
CA LEU A 5 23.67 1.11 30.97
C LEU A 5 23.17 2.12 29.94
N SER A 6 24.07 3.04 29.62
CA SER A 6 23.91 4.20 28.75
C SER A 6 23.48 3.83 27.33
N ALA A 7 22.48 4.56 26.83
CA ALA A 7 22.25 4.74 25.41
C ALA A 7 23.30 5.71 24.86
N CYS A 8 24.16 5.22 23.97
CA CYS A 8 24.96 6.04 23.07
C CYS A 8 25.03 5.33 21.72
N GLY A 9 24.21 5.79 20.77
CA GLY A 9 24.29 5.46 19.37
C GLY A 9 23.81 6.68 18.61
N SER A 10 24.74 7.56 18.27
CA SER A 10 24.52 8.70 17.39
C SER A 10 24.16 8.19 16.00
N GLY A 11 22.86 8.00 15.75
CA GLY A 11 22.33 7.91 14.41
C GLY A 11 22.63 9.22 13.70
N ALA A 12 23.38 9.15 12.60
CA ALA A 12 23.47 10.29 11.69
C ALA A 12 22.04 10.66 11.27
N PRO A 13 21.68 11.95 11.23
CA PRO A 13 20.37 12.37 10.75
C PRO A 13 20.23 11.87 9.31
N VAL A 14 19.23 11.03 9.09
CA VAL A 14 18.74 10.73 7.74
C VAL A 14 18.32 12.08 7.16
N PRO A 15 18.70 12.43 5.91
CA PRO A 15 18.14 13.61 5.26
C PRO A 15 16.62 13.49 5.38
N GLU A 16 15.98 14.51 5.98
CA GLU A 16 14.56 14.48 6.24
C GLU A 16 13.83 14.05 4.98
N ALA A 17 13.13 12.93 5.09
CA ALA A 17 12.25 12.43 4.05
C ALA A 17 11.06 13.39 3.93
N GLY A 18 11.29 14.61 3.42
CA GLY A 18 10.33 15.64 3.01
C GLY A 18 9.27 16.11 4.02
N LEU A 19 9.19 15.50 5.20
CA LEU A 19 8.20 15.74 6.24
C LEU A 19 8.94 16.23 7.48
N GLU A 20 9.26 17.52 7.51
CA GLU A 20 9.66 18.16 8.76
C GLU A 20 8.52 17.96 9.78
N ILE A 21 8.75 17.12 10.78
CA ILE A 21 7.76 16.87 11.86
C ILE A 21 7.43 18.18 12.61
N SER A 22 8.31 19.18 12.51
CA SER A 22 8.14 20.53 13.08
C SER A 22 7.32 21.50 12.21
N ALA A 23 6.98 21.13 10.97
CA ALA A 23 6.19 21.97 10.09
C ALA A 23 4.74 22.16 10.62
N PRO A 24 4.08 23.29 10.28
CA PRO A 24 2.66 23.51 10.59
C PRO A 24 1.79 22.32 10.18
N ALA A 25 0.77 22.01 10.99
CA ALA A 25 -0.10 20.84 10.81
C ALA A 25 -0.68 20.71 9.38
N GLU A 26 -1.00 21.84 8.75
CA GLU A 26 -1.48 21.91 7.38
C GLU A 26 -0.43 21.47 6.34
N GLN A 27 0.83 21.90 6.49
CA GLN A 27 1.92 21.50 5.58
C GLN A 27 2.26 20.01 5.73
N ARG A 28 2.24 19.49 6.97
CA ARG A 28 2.35 18.05 7.22
C ARG A 28 1.24 17.28 6.53
N LEU A 29 0.00 17.76 6.60
CA LEU A 29 -1.15 17.12 5.94
C LEU A 29 -1.01 17.11 4.41
N ILE A 30 -0.46 18.15 3.79
CA ILE A 30 -0.23 18.21 2.34
C ILE A 30 0.82 17.18 1.91
N ALA A 31 1.99 17.18 2.54
CA ALA A 31 3.06 16.24 2.19
C ALA A 31 2.66 14.77 2.42
N LEU A 32 1.82 14.49 3.43
CA LEU A 32 1.22 13.18 3.62
C LEU A 32 0.30 12.79 2.46
N THR A 33 -0.53 13.71 1.95
CA THR A 33 -1.48 13.39 0.87
C THR A 33 -0.82 13.11 -0.47
N ASP A 34 0.31 13.76 -0.78
CA ASP A 34 1.04 13.47 -2.01
C ASP A 34 1.74 12.12 -1.92
N LEU A 35 2.24 11.78 -0.73
CA LEU A 35 2.80 10.47 -0.44
C LEU A 35 1.72 9.36 -0.52
N ASP A 36 0.51 9.63 0.00
CA ASP A 36 -0.64 8.73 -0.14
C ASP A 36 -0.99 8.49 -1.62
N GLN A 37 -0.94 9.52 -2.48
CA GLN A 37 -1.19 9.34 -3.92
C GLN A 37 -0.17 8.40 -4.53
N ARG A 38 1.11 8.68 -4.28
CA ARG A 38 2.23 7.91 -4.83
C ARG A 38 2.19 6.44 -4.40
N VAL A 39 1.91 6.20 -3.12
CA VAL A 39 1.73 4.84 -2.57
C VAL A 39 0.52 4.15 -3.20
N ALA A 40 -0.59 4.87 -3.40
CA ALA A 40 -1.77 4.33 -4.07
C ALA A 40 -1.49 3.98 -5.54
N ASP A 41 -0.75 4.82 -6.26
CA ASP A 41 -0.40 4.61 -7.67
C ASP A 41 0.44 3.35 -7.84
N VAL A 42 1.52 3.23 -7.07
CA VAL A 42 2.40 2.06 -7.10
C VAL A 42 1.68 0.80 -6.62
N GLY A 43 0.93 0.91 -5.52
CA GLY A 43 0.14 -0.19 -4.96
C GLY A 43 -0.93 -0.71 -5.91
N HIS A 44 -1.64 0.19 -6.60
CA HIS A 44 -2.65 -0.17 -7.60
C HIS A 44 -2.02 -0.94 -8.77
N ARG A 45 -0.93 -0.41 -9.35
CA ARG A 45 -0.21 -1.06 -10.46
C ARG A 45 0.28 -2.46 -10.08
N LEU A 46 0.92 -2.60 -8.91
CA LEU A 46 1.36 -3.90 -8.39
C LEU A 46 0.20 -4.86 -8.22
N SER A 47 -0.90 -4.41 -7.60
CA SER A 47 -2.05 -5.26 -7.29
C SER A 47 -2.80 -5.72 -8.54
N ALA A 48 -3.01 -4.83 -9.51
CA ALA A 48 -3.69 -5.14 -10.76
C ALA A 48 -2.88 -6.08 -11.67
N ALA A 49 -1.58 -5.82 -11.85
CA ALA A 49 -0.71 -6.61 -12.73
C ALA A 49 -0.45 -8.04 -12.24
N ASN A 50 -0.71 -8.30 -10.96
CA ASN A 50 -0.40 -9.56 -10.29
C ASN A 50 -1.63 -10.34 -9.79
N ALA A 51 -2.84 -9.91 -10.16
CA ALA A 51 -4.08 -10.53 -9.67
C ALA A 51 -4.13 -12.06 -9.90
N GLU A 52 -3.59 -12.57 -11.01
CA GLU A 52 -3.51 -14.01 -11.31
C GLU A 52 -2.53 -14.81 -10.44
N LEU A 53 -1.57 -14.13 -9.79
CA LEU A 53 -0.58 -14.74 -8.89
C LEU A 53 -0.99 -14.64 -7.42
N CYS A 54 -2.07 -13.93 -7.11
CA CYS A 54 -2.52 -13.70 -5.73
C CYS A 54 -3.52 -14.78 -5.27
N PRO A 55 -3.30 -15.45 -4.12
CA PRO A 55 -4.19 -16.51 -3.64
C PRO A 55 -5.59 -15.99 -3.26
N ALA A 56 -5.69 -14.70 -2.92
CA ALA A 56 -6.92 -13.97 -2.74
C ALA A 56 -6.97 -12.76 -3.68
N VAL A 57 -8.06 -12.61 -4.41
CA VAL A 57 -8.33 -11.48 -5.32
C VAL A 57 -9.61 -10.77 -4.93
N ARG A 58 -9.78 -9.54 -5.40
CA ARG A 58 -11.02 -8.79 -5.25
C ARG A 58 -11.33 -7.98 -6.51
N ASN A 59 -12.59 -7.61 -6.63
CA ASN A 59 -13.03 -6.56 -7.55
C ASN A 59 -12.77 -5.22 -6.88
N SER A 60 -11.82 -4.45 -7.40
CA SER A 60 -11.35 -3.20 -6.82
C SER A 60 -11.74 -2.01 -7.67
N ALA A 61 -12.08 -0.91 -7.00
CA ALA A 61 -12.17 0.41 -7.61
C ALA A 61 -10.79 1.05 -7.85
N GLY A 62 -9.76 0.59 -7.13
CA GLY A 62 -8.40 1.14 -7.16
C GLY A 62 -8.20 2.46 -6.42
N TRP A 63 -9.25 3.07 -5.84
CA TRP A 63 -9.13 4.25 -5.00
C TRP A 63 -8.60 3.95 -3.59
N PHE A 64 -8.29 4.99 -2.84
CA PHE A 64 -8.09 4.95 -1.39
C PHE A 64 -9.12 5.85 -0.72
N LEU A 65 -9.80 5.33 0.29
CA LEU A 65 -10.83 6.05 1.02
C LEU A 65 -10.32 6.49 2.39
N HIS A 66 -10.79 7.66 2.81
CA HIS A 66 -10.61 8.13 4.18
C HIS A 66 -11.87 8.79 4.73
N ALA A 67 -11.91 9.03 6.03
CA ALA A 67 -12.96 9.78 6.70
C ALA A 67 -12.38 10.61 7.86
N ALA A 68 -13.11 11.63 8.29
CA ALA A 68 -12.66 12.60 9.28
C ALA A 68 -12.30 11.96 10.63
N SER A 69 -13.02 10.90 11.02
CA SER A 69 -12.86 10.18 12.29
C SER A 69 -11.51 9.47 12.41
N GLN A 70 -10.84 9.17 11.29
CA GLN A 70 -9.51 8.54 11.31
C GLN A 70 -8.41 9.51 11.77
N TYR A 71 -8.65 10.82 11.63
CA TYR A 71 -7.70 11.84 12.03
C TYR A 71 -7.77 12.10 13.54
N SER A 72 -6.62 12.42 14.12
CA SER A 72 -6.55 12.88 15.51
C SER A 72 -7.41 14.14 15.70
N PRO A 73 -7.88 14.44 16.93
CA PRO A 73 -8.65 15.66 17.18
C PRO A 73 -7.94 16.95 16.76
N GLU A 74 -6.61 16.97 16.78
CA GLU A 74 -5.79 18.09 16.31
C GLU A 74 -5.87 18.27 14.78
N LEU A 75 -5.82 17.17 14.02
CA LEU A 75 -5.77 17.20 12.55
C LEU A 75 -7.15 17.21 11.90
N ARG A 76 -8.17 16.70 12.59
CA ARG A 76 -9.51 16.50 12.03
C ARG A 76 -10.13 17.77 11.41
N PRO A 77 -10.15 18.95 12.07
CA PRO A 77 -10.74 20.14 11.47
C PRO A 77 -10.04 20.57 10.16
N PHE A 78 -8.72 20.37 10.09
CA PHE A 78 -7.95 20.64 8.87
C PHE A 78 -8.25 19.62 7.77
N ALA A 79 -8.38 18.34 8.12
CA ALA A 79 -8.76 17.29 7.17
C ALA A 79 -10.18 17.49 6.63
N GLU A 80 -11.14 17.81 7.49
CA GLU A 80 -12.52 18.14 7.11
C GLU A 80 -12.58 19.31 6.13
N SER A 81 -11.91 20.42 6.47
CA SER A 81 -11.89 21.61 5.61
C SER A 81 -11.15 21.37 4.29
N ARG A 82 -10.05 20.60 4.32
CA ARG A 82 -9.19 20.42 3.13
C ARG A 82 -9.77 19.41 2.15
N PHE A 83 -10.34 18.32 2.63
CA PHE A 83 -10.85 17.24 1.77
C PHE A 83 -12.38 17.23 1.67
N GLY A 84 -13.08 18.13 2.36
CA GLY A 84 -14.54 18.19 2.33
C GLY A 84 -15.21 16.98 2.98
N LEU A 85 -14.62 16.44 4.06
CA LEU A 85 -15.10 15.24 4.76
C LEU A 85 -16.34 15.56 5.60
N ASP A 86 -17.50 15.62 4.94
CA ASP A 86 -18.77 15.95 5.58
C ASP A 86 -19.36 14.74 6.34
N GLN A 87 -19.63 14.95 7.63
CA GLN A 87 -20.25 13.98 8.55
C GLN A 87 -19.62 12.59 8.47
N ASP A 88 -18.29 12.55 8.32
CA ASP A 88 -17.49 11.33 8.32
C ASP A 88 -17.88 10.33 7.21
N LEU A 89 -18.43 10.84 6.10
CA LEU A 89 -18.59 10.05 4.88
C LEU A 89 -17.23 9.75 4.24
N PRO A 90 -17.09 8.64 3.49
CA PRO A 90 -15.83 8.31 2.84
C PRO A 90 -15.49 9.31 1.73
N GLY A 91 -14.36 9.99 1.86
CA GLY A 91 -13.75 10.80 0.81
C GLY A 91 -12.70 10.03 0.01
N LEU A 92 -12.47 10.45 -1.23
CA LEU A 92 -11.42 9.90 -2.09
C LEU A 92 -10.08 10.57 -1.76
N LEU A 93 -9.25 9.88 -0.98
CA LEU A 93 -7.90 10.33 -0.63
C LEU A 93 -6.94 10.21 -1.83
N ALA A 94 -7.00 9.09 -2.54
CA ALA A 94 -6.20 8.88 -3.73
C ALA A 94 -7.00 8.16 -4.82
N VAL A 95 -6.74 8.52 -6.07
CA VAL A 95 -7.36 7.92 -7.25
C VAL A 95 -6.28 7.67 -8.29
N PRO A 96 -5.69 6.48 -8.31
CA PRO A 96 -4.66 6.12 -9.27
C PRO A 96 -5.11 6.21 -10.71
N GLU A 97 -4.21 6.67 -11.59
CA GLU A 97 -4.46 6.67 -13.03
C GLU A 97 -4.69 5.25 -13.55
N GLY A 98 -5.64 5.09 -14.47
CA GLY A 98 -6.03 3.78 -15.02
C GLY A 98 -6.88 2.91 -14.11
N SER A 99 -7.08 3.30 -12.84
CA SER A 99 -7.98 2.59 -11.93
C SER A 99 -9.44 2.67 -12.39
N ALA A 100 -10.26 1.71 -11.97
CA ALA A 100 -11.70 1.73 -12.23
C ALA A 100 -12.38 3.03 -11.75
N ALA A 101 -11.94 3.59 -10.62
CA ALA A 101 -12.41 4.87 -10.11
C ALA A 101 -12.04 6.03 -11.06
N ALA A 102 -10.79 6.11 -11.52
CA ALA A 102 -10.35 7.13 -12.47
C ALA A 102 -11.11 7.03 -13.80
N LEU A 103 -11.27 5.81 -14.32
CA LEU A 103 -12.00 5.54 -15.55
C LEU A 103 -13.49 5.89 -15.45
N ALA A 104 -14.07 5.80 -14.26
CA ALA A 104 -15.43 6.25 -13.96
C ALA A 104 -15.55 7.78 -13.77
N GLY A 105 -14.45 8.53 -13.86
CA GLY A 105 -14.42 9.98 -13.73
C GLY A 105 -14.37 10.51 -12.30
N LEU A 106 -14.17 9.62 -11.32
CA LEU A 106 -13.95 9.99 -9.93
C LEU A 106 -12.54 10.58 -9.74
N ARG A 107 -12.39 11.44 -8.74
CA ARG A 107 -11.17 12.22 -8.48
C ARG A 107 -10.94 12.34 -6.97
N ARG A 108 -9.68 12.63 -6.62
CA ARG A 108 -9.32 13.03 -5.25
C ARG A 108 -10.24 14.16 -4.77
N GLY A 109 -10.73 14.05 -3.54
CA GLY A 109 -11.64 15.00 -2.90
C GLY A 109 -13.13 14.76 -3.18
N ASP A 110 -13.50 13.81 -4.04
CA ASP A 110 -14.91 13.40 -4.15
C ASP A 110 -15.37 12.75 -2.84
N LEU A 111 -16.56 13.12 -2.37
CA LEU A 111 -17.18 12.53 -1.18
C LEU A 111 -18.24 11.52 -1.59
N LEU A 112 -18.11 10.26 -1.17
CA LEU A 112 -19.06 9.21 -1.49
C LEU A 112 -20.33 9.32 -0.63
N LEU A 113 -21.49 9.28 -1.28
CA LEU A 113 -22.80 9.42 -0.63
C LEU A 113 -23.57 8.10 -0.59
N SER A 114 -23.53 7.32 -1.68
CA SER A 114 -24.23 6.04 -1.78
C SER A 114 -23.57 5.09 -2.78
N VAL A 115 -23.87 3.80 -2.63
CA VAL A 115 -23.51 2.75 -3.59
C VAL A 115 -24.76 1.93 -3.92
N ASN A 116 -25.07 1.76 -5.20
CA ASN A 116 -26.27 1.05 -5.69
C ASN A 116 -27.57 1.51 -5.00
N GLY A 117 -27.74 2.82 -4.84
CA GLY A 117 -28.91 3.43 -4.16
C GLY A 117 -28.92 3.26 -2.63
N GLN A 118 -27.95 2.56 -2.03
CA GLN A 118 -27.82 2.44 -0.58
C GLN A 118 -26.93 3.56 -0.03
N ALA A 119 -27.51 4.41 0.82
CA ALA A 119 -26.78 5.49 1.46
C ALA A 119 -25.64 4.95 2.33
N LEU A 120 -24.48 5.61 2.24
CA LEU A 120 -23.36 5.37 3.14
C LEU A 120 -23.66 5.94 4.53
N THR A 121 -23.10 5.29 5.54
CA THR A 121 -23.36 5.61 6.93
C THR A 121 -22.48 6.77 7.35
N ARG A 122 -23.11 7.85 7.82
CA ARG A 122 -22.40 8.98 8.41
C ARG A 122 -21.86 8.58 9.78
N GLY A 123 -20.65 9.04 10.10
CA GLY A 123 -20.04 8.75 11.39
C GLY A 123 -20.63 9.58 12.53
N MET A 124 -20.34 9.15 13.75
CA MET A 124 -20.68 9.90 14.96
C MET A 124 -19.47 10.70 15.42
N ASP A 125 -19.67 11.91 15.92
CA ASP A 125 -18.58 12.69 16.50
C ASP A 125 -18.00 11.97 17.73
N ARG A 126 -16.68 11.75 17.71
CA ARG A 126 -15.94 10.97 18.73
C ARG A 126 -14.70 11.71 19.19
N ARG A 127 -14.42 11.62 20.50
CA ARG A 127 -13.27 12.30 21.15
C ARG A 127 -11.91 11.74 20.75
N ALA A 128 -11.84 10.51 20.26
CA ALA A 128 -10.62 9.85 19.81
C ALA A 128 -10.74 9.51 18.31
N ALA A 129 -9.61 9.15 17.69
CA ALA A 129 -9.64 8.59 16.34
C ALA A 129 -10.41 7.27 16.34
N ASP A 130 -11.25 7.07 15.33
CA ASP A 130 -12.09 5.90 15.15
C ASP A 130 -12.06 5.45 13.69
N TYR A 131 -12.02 4.14 13.48
CA TYR A 131 -11.91 3.52 12.16
C TYR A 131 -13.17 2.71 11.83
N ALA A 132 -14.02 2.41 12.80
CA ALA A 132 -15.15 1.50 12.62
C ALA A 132 -16.19 2.03 11.61
N GLY A 133 -16.44 3.34 11.61
CA GLY A 133 -17.41 3.97 10.69
C GLY A 133 -16.97 3.87 9.23
N VAL A 134 -15.76 4.33 8.92
CA VAL A 134 -15.19 4.24 7.57
C VAL A 134 -15.03 2.79 7.11
N GLU A 135 -14.62 1.88 8.00
CA GLU A 135 -14.45 0.46 7.67
C GLU A 135 -15.78 -0.22 7.34
N ALA A 136 -16.88 0.13 8.03
CA ALA A 136 -18.20 -0.36 7.70
C ALA A 136 -18.68 0.10 6.31
N ASN A 137 -18.38 1.35 5.94
CA ASN A 137 -18.69 1.87 4.60
C ASN A 137 -17.82 1.19 3.53
N ILE A 138 -16.51 1.04 3.77
CA ILE A 138 -15.60 0.31 2.87
C ILE A 138 -16.11 -1.11 2.64
N GLN A 139 -16.48 -1.83 3.70
CA GLN A 139 -17.04 -3.18 3.58
C GLN A 139 -18.32 -3.22 2.74
N ARG A 140 -19.22 -2.23 2.90
CA ARG A 140 -20.43 -2.13 2.07
C ARG A 140 -20.10 -1.93 0.61
N ILE A 141 -19.15 -1.05 0.31
CA ILE A 141 -18.72 -0.75 -1.06
C ILE A 141 -18.01 -1.97 -1.68
N ASP A 142 -17.10 -2.60 -0.95
CA ASP A 142 -16.37 -3.81 -1.39
C ASP A 142 -17.34 -4.96 -1.70
N LEU A 143 -18.38 -5.15 -0.90
CA LEU A 143 -19.42 -6.13 -1.17
C LEU A 143 -20.22 -5.81 -2.45
N ALA A 144 -20.51 -4.53 -2.70
CA ALA A 144 -21.16 -4.11 -3.93
C ALA A 144 -20.27 -4.35 -5.16
N LEU A 145 -18.98 -4.00 -5.07
CA LEU A 145 -17.99 -4.22 -6.14
C LEU A 145 -17.79 -5.72 -6.43
N ALA A 146 -17.85 -6.57 -5.41
CA ALA A 146 -17.81 -8.02 -5.59
C ALA A 146 -18.98 -8.54 -6.45
N GLY A 147 -20.11 -7.82 -6.48
CA GLY A 147 -21.28 -8.12 -7.30
C GLY A 147 -21.17 -7.68 -8.77
N GLY A 148 -20.19 -6.85 -9.14
CA GLY A 148 -19.99 -6.36 -10.50
C GLY A 148 -19.96 -4.83 -10.60
N PRO A 149 -20.34 -4.24 -11.75
CA PRO A 149 -20.45 -2.79 -11.89
C PRO A 149 -21.39 -2.18 -10.85
N VAL A 150 -21.00 -1.03 -10.30
CA VAL A 150 -21.76 -0.32 -9.26
C VAL A 150 -22.09 1.10 -9.69
N GLU A 151 -23.23 1.59 -9.24
CA GLU A 151 -23.57 3.01 -9.27
C GLU A 151 -23.05 3.68 -8.00
N ILE A 152 -22.27 4.75 -8.15
CA ILE A 152 -21.77 5.56 -7.05
C ILE A 152 -22.37 6.96 -7.17
N VAL A 153 -23.04 7.42 -6.12
CA VAL A 153 -23.39 8.83 -5.98
C VAL A 153 -22.32 9.50 -5.12
N PHE A 154 -21.77 10.60 -5.62
CA PHE A 154 -20.70 11.34 -4.96
C PHE A 154 -20.95 12.85 -5.05
N ARG A 155 -20.33 13.60 -4.15
CA ARG A 155 -20.35 15.06 -4.15
C ARG A 155 -19.00 15.61 -4.60
N ARG A 156 -19.04 16.57 -5.52
CA ARG A 156 -17.88 17.35 -5.98
C ARG A 156 -18.27 18.82 -6.07
N ASP A 157 -17.52 19.69 -5.43
CA ASP A 157 -17.74 21.14 -5.43
C ASP A 157 -19.16 21.54 -4.96
N GLY A 158 -19.76 20.74 -4.07
CA GLY A 158 -21.12 20.95 -3.55
C GLY A 158 -22.24 20.29 -4.36
N ASP A 159 -21.96 19.84 -5.59
CA ASP A 159 -22.93 19.20 -6.46
C ASP A 159 -22.87 17.68 -6.35
N ASP A 160 -24.05 17.05 -6.21
CA ASP A 160 -24.19 15.60 -6.23
C ASP A 160 -24.19 15.09 -7.69
N ARG A 161 -23.40 14.06 -7.94
CA ARG A 161 -23.15 13.46 -9.26
C ARG A 161 -23.22 11.95 -9.15
N THR A 162 -23.44 11.29 -10.28
CA THR A 162 -23.49 9.83 -10.37
C THR A 162 -22.44 9.32 -11.34
N ALA A 163 -21.76 8.24 -10.98
CA ALA A 163 -20.83 7.51 -11.84
C ALA A 163 -21.17 6.01 -11.84
N ILE A 164 -21.03 5.36 -12.99
CA ILE A 164 -21.05 3.90 -13.09
C ILE A 164 -19.59 3.43 -13.08
N LEU A 165 -19.24 2.63 -12.09
CA LEU A 165 -17.91 2.10 -11.90
C LEU A 165 -17.91 0.61 -12.22
N THR A 166 -17.12 0.21 -13.23
CA THR A 166 -16.84 -1.19 -13.52
C THR A 166 -15.54 -1.60 -12.82
N PRO A 167 -15.59 -2.47 -11.79
CA PRO A 167 -14.39 -2.79 -11.02
C PRO A 167 -13.38 -3.59 -11.83
N GLN A 168 -12.10 -3.45 -11.47
CA GLN A 168 -11.01 -4.23 -12.02
C GLN A 168 -10.56 -5.30 -11.02
N ARG A 169 -10.14 -6.45 -11.53
CA ARG A 169 -9.60 -7.51 -10.68
C ARG A 169 -8.22 -7.10 -10.18
N ALA A 170 -7.98 -7.22 -8.88
CA ALA A 170 -6.72 -6.90 -8.24
C ALA A 170 -6.42 -7.90 -7.13
N CYS A 171 -5.17 -7.95 -6.66
CA CYS A 171 -4.85 -8.68 -5.44
C CYS A 171 -5.72 -8.16 -4.28
N GLY A 172 -6.12 -9.08 -3.41
CA GLY A 172 -7.03 -8.83 -2.30
C GLY A 172 -6.44 -7.97 -1.18
N TYR A 173 -5.34 -7.24 -1.39
CA TYR A 173 -4.66 -6.49 -0.35
C TYR A 173 -4.52 -5.02 -0.76
N GLU A 174 -4.84 -4.13 0.17
CA GLU A 174 -4.65 -2.69 0.02
C GLU A 174 -3.35 -2.26 0.66
N VAL A 175 -2.70 -1.26 0.08
CA VAL A 175 -1.58 -0.59 0.73
C VAL A 175 -2.13 0.54 1.57
N GLN A 176 -1.54 0.84 2.72
CA GLN A 176 -1.90 1.97 3.57
C GLN A 176 -0.63 2.63 4.08
N LEU A 177 -0.61 3.96 4.04
CA LEU A 177 0.46 4.75 4.64
C LEU A 177 0.22 4.86 6.16
N ASP A 178 1.27 4.58 6.93
CA ASP A 178 1.27 4.68 8.39
C ASP A 178 2.19 5.84 8.83
N PRO A 179 1.68 6.89 9.49
CA PRO A 179 2.50 7.99 9.97
C PRO A 179 3.56 7.50 10.98
N SER A 180 4.82 7.41 10.56
CA SER A 180 5.93 6.94 11.38
C SER A 180 7.27 7.38 10.82
N ASN A 181 8.22 7.66 11.72
CA ASN A 181 9.60 7.99 11.38
C ASN A 181 10.50 6.75 11.24
N GLU A 182 9.97 5.55 11.48
CA GLU A 182 10.71 4.30 11.30
C GLU A 182 10.82 3.93 9.82
N LEU A 183 11.99 3.45 9.38
CA LEU A 183 12.15 2.87 8.04
C LEU A 183 11.60 1.44 8.03
N ASN A 184 10.28 1.31 7.83
CA ASN A 184 9.60 0.02 7.93
C ASN A 184 8.42 -0.14 6.94
N ALA A 185 8.14 -1.38 6.58
CA ALA A 185 6.93 -1.82 5.90
C ALA A 185 6.52 -3.18 6.47
N ARG A 186 5.22 -3.50 6.45
CA ARG A 186 4.72 -4.78 6.96
C ARG A 186 3.42 -5.19 6.29
N ALA A 187 3.24 -6.49 6.14
CA ALA A 187 1.96 -7.10 5.80
C ALA A 187 1.27 -7.67 7.07
N ASP A 188 -0.06 -7.51 7.21
CA ASP A 188 -0.84 -8.07 8.35
C ASP A 188 -1.90 -9.11 7.94
N GLY A 189 -1.87 -9.57 6.69
CA GLY A 189 -2.86 -10.50 6.13
C GLY A 189 -4.12 -9.82 5.57
N LYS A 190 -4.38 -8.55 5.90
CA LYS A 190 -5.49 -7.75 5.37
C LYS A 190 -5.01 -6.66 4.42
N ARG A 191 -3.94 -5.98 4.81
CA ARG A 191 -3.36 -4.79 4.18
C ARG A 191 -1.83 -4.86 4.24
N LEU A 192 -1.21 -4.09 3.37
CA LEU A 192 0.21 -3.77 3.40
C LEU A 192 0.31 -2.39 4.04
N PHE A 193 1.18 -2.23 5.01
CA PHE A 193 1.47 -0.95 5.65
C PHE A 193 2.87 -0.52 5.23
N ILE A 194 2.99 0.72 4.82
CA ILE A 194 4.29 1.36 4.63
C ILE A 194 4.33 2.62 5.49
N THR A 195 5.44 2.82 6.19
CA THR A 195 5.61 4.01 7.02
C THR A 195 5.90 5.24 6.15
N THR A 196 5.58 6.44 6.65
CA THR A 196 5.90 7.70 5.95
C THR A 196 7.39 7.86 5.70
N ALA A 197 8.25 7.50 6.66
CA ALA A 197 9.69 7.54 6.48
C ALA A 197 10.17 6.54 5.42
N MET A 198 9.62 5.32 5.37
CA MET A 198 10.00 4.35 4.35
C MET A 198 9.55 4.79 2.95
N ALA A 199 8.31 5.26 2.81
CA ALA A 199 7.82 5.75 1.52
C ALA A 199 8.63 6.98 1.05
N GLY A 200 8.96 7.91 1.95
CA GLY A 200 9.81 9.06 1.64
C GLY A 200 11.29 8.74 1.41
N PHE A 201 11.81 7.62 1.93
CA PHE A 201 13.18 7.14 1.66
C PHE A 201 13.35 6.63 0.22
N THR A 202 12.27 6.14 -0.40
CA THR A 202 12.29 5.70 -1.80
C THR A 202 12.26 6.91 -2.72
N ALA A 203 13.30 7.07 -3.54
CA ALA A 203 13.48 8.24 -4.41
C ALA A 203 12.65 8.17 -5.70
N THR A 204 12.31 6.96 -6.14
CA THR A 204 11.51 6.72 -7.36
C THR A 204 10.38 5.73 -7.09
N ASP A 205 9.38 5.73 -7.96
CA ASP A 205 8.26 4.77 -7.88
C ASP A 205 8.74 3.33 -8.07
N ASP A 206 9.82 3.12 -8.83
CA ASP A 206 10.47 1.82 -8.96
C ASP A 206 11.00 1.33 -7.61
N GLU A 207 11.70 2.18 -6.85
CA GLU A 207 12.19 1.81 -5.52
C GLU A 207 11.05 1.54 -4.53
N LEU A 208 9.98 2.32 -4.61
CA LEU A 208 8.78 2.08 -3.82
C LEU A 208 8.14 0.73 -4.18
N ALA A 209 8.10 0.39 -5.47
CA ALA A 209 7.58 -0.87 -5.95
C ALA A 209 8.40 -2.08 -5.49
N LEU A 210 9.71 -1.93 -5.30
CA LEU A 210 10.55 -3.00 -4.73
C LEU A 210 10.13 -3.34 -3.29
N VAL A 211 9.86 -2.31 -2.47
CA VAL A 211 9.43 -2.47 -1.08
C VAL A 211 8.03 -3.08 -1.02
N LEU A 212 7.08 -2.48 -1.74
CA LEU A 212 5.70 -2.96 -1.74
C LEU A 212 5.56 -4.33 -2.41
N GLY A 213 6.37 -4.62 -3.43
CA GLY A 213 6.44 -5.91 -4.10
C GLY A 213 6.95 -7.01 -3.17
N HIS A 214 7.97 -6.72 -2.34
CA HIS A 214 8.46 -7.63 -1.31
C HIS A 214 7.37 -7.96 -0.28
N GLU A 215 6.65 -6.96 0.24
CA GLU A 215 5.55 -7.18 1.18
C GLU A 215 4.38 -7.95 0.54
N LEU A 216 4.06 -7.67 -0.73
CA LEU A 216 3.04 -8.41 -1.47
C LEU A 216 3.47 -9.87 -1.67
N ALA A 217 4.75 -10.14 -1.89
CA ALA A 217 5.28 -11.48 -2.03
C ALA A 217 5.10 -12.32 -0.76
N HIS A 218 5.25 -11.74 0.44
CA HIS A 218 4.94 -12.44 1.68
C HIS A 218 3.49 -12.92 1.75
N HIS A 219 2.53 -12.15 1.23
CA HIS A 219 1.14 -12.56 1.12
C HIS A 219 0.92 -13.62 0.04
N VAL A 220 1.50 -13.42 -1.15
CA VAL A 220 1.40 -14.36 -2.29
C VAL A 220 1.94 -15.74 -1.93
N LEU A 221 3.01 -15.80 -1.13
CA LEU A 221 3.66 -17.03 -0.68
C LEU A 221 3.06 -17.63 0.60
N GLY A 222 2.09 -16.95 1.24
CA GLY A 222 1.50 -17.43 2.49
C GLY A 222 2.47 -17.45 3.68
N HIS A 223 3.51 -16.61 3.67
CA HIS A 223 4.43 -16.47 4.82
C HIS A 223 3.77 -15.82 6.04
N ARG A 224 2.59 -15.26 5.88
CA ARG A 224 1.77 -14.69 6.94
C ARG A 224 0.44 -15.40 6.96
N ASP A 225 -0.03 -15.75 8.15
CA ASP A 225 -1.33 -16.36 8.34
C ASP A 225 -2.42 -15.45 7.75
N TRP A 226 -3.30 -16.06 6.96
CA TRP A 226 -4.45 -15.41 6.36
C TRP A 226 -5.72 -15.93 7.03
N HIS A 227 -6.59 -15.03 7.49
CA HIS A 227 -7.85 -15.39 8.14
C HIS A 227 -9.03 -15.22 7.17
N GLU A 228 -9.59 -16.34 6.69
CA GLU A 228 -10.68 -16.36 5.71
C GLU A 228 -11.94 -15.60 6.18
N ALA A 229 -12.18 -15.57 7.50
CA ALA A 229 -13.35 -14.93 8.12
C ALA A 229 -13.39 -13.40 7.92
N GLU A 230 -12.28 -12.79 7.48
CA GLU A 230 -12.11 -11.35 7.37
C GLU A 230 -12.04 -10.86 5.90
N ALA A 231 -12.40 -11.75 4.95
CA ALA A 231 -12.21 -11.57 3.50
C ALA A 231 -13.50 -11.30 2.70
N ARG A 232 -14.47 -10.58 3.28
CA ARG A 232 -15.73 -10.26 2.58
C ARG A 232 -15.46 -9.53 1.25
N GLY A 233 -16.09 -10.00 0.17
CA GLY A 233 -15.90 -9.46 -1.18
C GLY A 233 -14.63 -9.94 -1.90
N ARG A 234 -13.84 -10.84 -1.29
CA ARG A 234 -12.67 -11.47 -1.91
C ARG A 234 -13.01 -12.87 -2.40
N GLN A 235 -12.31 -13.31 -3.44
CA GLN A 235 -12.39 -14.65 -4.00
C GLN A 235 -11.03 -15.32 -3.87
N THR A 236 -11.00 -16.56 -3.37
CA THR A 236 -9.78 -17.36 -3.35
C THR A 236 -9.58 -18.04 -4.70
N GLN A 237 -8.32 -18.26 -5.06
CA GLN A 237 -7.98 -18.94 -6.31
C GLN A 237 -6.78 -19.87 -6.11
N THR A 238 -6.73 -20.95 -6.89
CA THR A 238 -5.53 -21.77 -7.00
C THR A 238 -4.50 -21.01 -7.84
N ILE A 239 -3.33 -20.78 -7.25
CA ILE A 239 -2.19 -20.16 -7.93
C ILE A 239 -1.18 -21.23 -8.33
N PRO A 240 -0.36 -21.01 -9.38
CA PRO A 240 0.76 -21.87 -9.69
C PRO A 240 1.69 -22.01 -8.47
N ALA A 241 2.21 -23.22 -8.24
CA ALA A 241 3.26 -23.40 -7.26
C ALA A 241 4.51 -22.63 -7.72
N PHE A 242 5.02 -21.73 -6.87
CA PHE A 242 6.29 -21.05 -7.12
C PHE A 242 7.44 -22.03 -6.87
N ASN A 243 7.72 -22.87 -7.87
CA ASN A 243 8.80 -23.84 -7.84
C ASN A 243 10.14 -23.12 -8.08
N GLY A 244 10.98 -23.01 -7.05
CA GLY A 244 12.33 -22.43 -7.18
C GLY A 244 12.71 -21.36 -6.18
N ALA A 245 11.80 -20.97 -5.27
CA ALA A 245 12.14 -20.09 -4.16
C ALA A 245 12.88 -20.88 -3.05
N ALA A 246 14.12 -21.31 -3.30
CA ALA A 246 14.93 -22.01 -2.31
C ALA A 246 15.43 -21.02 -1.23
N GLY A 247 15.17 -21.32 0.04
CA GLY A 247 15.68 -20.55 1.18
C GLY A 247 14.62 -20.13 2.19
N GLY A 248 15.01 -19.28 3.14
CA GLY A 248 14.07 -18.70 4.12
C GLY A 248 13.10 -17.71 3.49
N ALA A 249 11.99 -17.43 4.19
CA ALA A 249 10.87 -16.60 3.73
C ALA A 249 11.29 -15.29 3.04
N GLU A 250 12.30 -14.59 3.59
CA GLU A 250 12.83 -13.33 3.03
C GLU A 250 13.41 -13.47 1.63
N ARG A 251 14.18 -14.54 1.37
CA ARG A 251 14.77 -14.77 0.04
C ARG A 251 13.70 -15.12 -0.99
N GLN A 252 12.68 -15.84 -0.55
CA GLN A 252 11.54 -16.16 -1.38
C GLN A 252 10.74 -14.88 -1.70
N ALA A 253 10.51 -14.02 -0.71
CA ALA A 253 9.84 -12.73 -0.88
C ALA A 253 10.65 -11.76 -1.75
N ASP A 254 11.98 -11.75 -1.65
CA ASP A 254 12.86 -10.98 -2.55
C ASP A 254 12.72 -11.40 -4.01
N ARG A 255 12.85 -12.71 -4.27
CA ARG A 255 12.71 -13.26 -5.62
C ARG A 255 11.33 -12.95 -6.19
N VAL A 256 10.27 -13.37 -5.49
CA VAL A 256 8.90 -13.20 -5.97
C VAL A 256 8.56 -11.72 -6.07
N GLY A 257 8.93 -10.90 -5.09
CA GLY A 257 8.70 -9.46 -5.10
C GLY A 257 9.32 -8.76 -6.30
N LEU A 258 10.53 -9.15 -6.71
CA LEU A 258 11.16 -8.61 -7.92
C LEU A 258 10.37 -8.99 -9.19
N TYR A 259 9.89 -10.22 -9.29
CA TYR A 259 8.99 -10.64 -10.37
C TYR A 259 7.67 -9.85 -10.38
N LEU A 260 7.05 -9.64 -9.20
CA LEU A 260 5.80 -8.87 -9.08
C LEU A 260 5.98 -7.42 -9.54
N ALA A 261 7.11 -6.79 -9.17
CA ALA A 261 7.46 -5.45 -9.64
C ALA A 261 7.72 -5.42 -11.15
N ALA A 262 8.45 -6.40 -11.69
CA ALA A 262 8.73 -6.51 -13.12
C ALA A 262 7.46 -6.67 -13.96
N ARG A 263 6.50 -7.47 -13.48
CA ARG A 263 5.18 -7.65 -14.11
C ARG A 263 4.33 -6.39 -14.10
N ALA A 264 4.47 -5.55 -13.08
CA ALA A 264 3.82 -4.24 -12.99
C ALA A 264 4.53 -3.13 -13.78
N GLY A 265 5.61 -3.48 -14.50
CA GLY A 265 6.33 -2.58 -15.40
C GLY A 265 7.27 -1.61 -14.70
N PHE A 266 7.72 -1.92 -13.48
CA PHE A 266 8.76 -1.15 -12.79
C PHE A 266 10.15 -1.61 -13.21
N ASP A 267 11.13 -0.70 -13.10
CA ASP A 267 12.54 -1.01 -13.29
C ASP A 267 13.07 -1.82 -12.10
N THR A 268 13.45 -3.06 -12.37
CA THR A 268 13.94 -4.00 -11.37
C THR A 268 15.47 -4.06 -11.32
N ALA A 269 16.17 -3.47 -12.30
CA ALA A 269 17.63 -3.45 -12.34
C ALA A 269 18.24 -2.60 -11.21
N ILE A 270 17.46 -1.69 -10.62
CA ILE A 270 17.89 -0.85 -9.50
C ILE A 270 17.89 -1.60 -8.16
N ALA A 271 17.29 -2.80 -8.07
CA ALA A 271 17.08 -3.48 -6.80
C ALA A 271 18.37 -3.75 -6.01
N PRO A 272 19.46 -4.25 -6.60
CA PRO A 272 20.70 -4.48 -5.85
C PRO A 272 21.27 -3.20 -5.23
N ALA A 273 21.24 -2.08 -5.97
CA ALA A 273 21.72 -0.80 -5.49
C ALA A 273 20.83 -0.25 -4.36
N PHE A 274 19.50 -0.37 -4.50
CA PHE A 274 18.55 0.02 -3.47
C PHE A 274 18.77 -0.76 -2.17
N TRP A 275 18.87 -2.09 -2.21
CA TRP A 275 19.05 -2.91 -0.99
C TRP A 275 20.36 -2.63 -0.28
N ARG A 276 21.45 -2.39 -1.02
CA ARG A 276 22.73 -1.93 -0.45
C ARG A 276 22.57 -0.62 0.29
N ARG A 277 21.97 0.40 -0.35
CA ARG A 277 21.70 1.70 0.27
C ARG A 277 20.81 1.54 1.50
N PHE A 278 19.74 0.75 1.41
CA PHE A 278 18.84 0.52 2.54
C PHE A 278 19.56 -0.12 3.74
N GLY A 279 20.48 -1.05 3.48
CA GLY A 279 21.37 -1.62 4.49
C GLY A 279 22.24 -0.60 5.22
N ASP A 280 22.59 0.53 4.60
CA ASP A 280 23.40 1.55 5.28
C ASP A 280 22.59 2.36 6.31
N TYR A 281 21.27 2.50 6.09
CA TYR A 281 20.38 3.32 6.92
C TYR A 281 19.54 2.50 7.92
N ASN A 282 19.40 1.19 7.72
CA ASN A 282 18.64 0.33 8.62
C ASN A 282 19.53 -0.74 9.26
N TRP A 283 19.90 -0.52 10.52
CA TRP A 283 20.81 -1.42 11.25
C TRP A 283 20.27 -2.86 11.37
N ARG A 284 18.95 -3.06 11.40
CA ARG A 284 18.32 -4.40 11.47
C ARG A 284 18.49 -5.17 10.16
N VAL A 285 18.63 -4.47 9.04
CA VAL A 285 18.87 -5.02 7.71
C VAL A 285 20.38 -5.13 7.42
N ARG A 286 21.18 -4.25 8.01
CA ARG A 286 22.65 -4.29 7.97
C ARG A 286 23.24 -5.45 8.76
N TYR A 287 22.76 -5.62 9.99
CA TYR A 287 23.20 -6.63 10.96
C TYR A 287 21.98 -7.46 11.37
N PRO A 288 21.56 -8.39 10.51
CA PRO A 288 20.36 -9.13 10.80
C PRO A 288 20.55 -10.02 12.04
N GLY A 289 19.49 -10.15 12.83
CA GLY A 289 19.38 -11.20 13.84
C GLY A 289 19.25 -12.58 13.18
N TRP A 290 18.89 -13.60 13.97
CA TRP A 290 18.78 -15.01 13.55
C TRP A 290 17.64 -15.32 12.55
N SER A 291 17.17 -14.36 11.75
CA SER A 291 16.01 -14.54 10.85
C SER A 291 16.04 -13.80 9.51
N HIS A 292 16.99 -12.89 9.24
CA HIS A 292 17.05 -12.17 7.95
C HIS A 292 18.45 -12.29 7.29
N PRO A 293 18.57 -12.37 5.95
CA PRO A 293 19.87 -12.21 5.28
C PRO A 293 20.34 -10.75 5.35
N SER A 294 21.65 -10.50 5.29
CA SER A 294 22.17 -9.12 5.25
C SER A 294 21.76 -8.43 3.94
N ALA A 295 21.65 -7.10 3.97
CA ALA A 295 21.41 -6.27 2.79
C ALA A 295 22.26 -6.68 1.58
N GLU A 296 23.56 -6.91 1.79
CA GLU A 296 24.49 -7.27 0.72
C GLU A 296 24.25 -8.70 0.19
N ALA A 297 23.85 -9.64 1.05
CA ALA A 297 23.48 -10.99 0.61
C ALA A 297 22.18 -10.98 -0.22
N ARG A 298 21.21 -10.15 0.17
CA ARG A 298 19.97 -9.93 -0.60
C ARG A 298 20.26 -9.28 -1.95
N ALA A 299 21.09 -8.24 -1.97
CA ALA A 299 21.48 -7.54 -3.18
C ALA A 299 22.13 -8.48 -4.21
N ARG A 300 23.08 -9.33 -3.79
CA ARG A 300 23.69 -10.34 -4.66
C ARG A 300 22.68 -11.35 -5.21
N ALA A 301 21.76 -11.85 -4.38
CA ALA A 301 20.73 -12.76 -4.84
C ALA A 301 19.81 -12.10 -5.88
N LEU A 302 19.49 -10.81 -5.70
CA LEU A 302 18.65 -10.06 -6.63
C LEU A 302 19.34 -9.75 -7.97
N GLU A 303 20.68 -9.71 -8.02
CA GLU A 303 21.42 -9.62 -9.30
C GLU A 303 21.14 -10.86 -10.17
N GLU A 304 21.09 -12.05 -9.57
CA GLU A 304 20.77 -13.30 -10.27
C GLU A 304 19.30 -13.33 -10.74
N VAL A 305 18.37 -12.88 -9.89
CA VAL A 305 16.94 -12.82 -10.24
C VAL A 305 16.68 -11.80 -11.35
N GLU A 306 17.34 -10.64 -11.31
CA GLU A 306 17.24 -9.64 -12.37
C GLU A 306 17.75 -10.17 -13.71
N ALA A 307 18.89 -10.87 -13.71
CA ALA A 307 19.40 -11.51 -14.93
C ALA A 307 18.40 -12.51 -15.52
N GLU A 308 17.72 -13.28 -14.66
CA GLU A 308 16.65 -14.20 -15.08
C GLU A 308 15.45 -13.46 -15.66
N ILE A 309 14.94 -12.42 -14.99
CA ILE A 309 13.81 -11.59 -15.45
C ILE A 309 14.15 -10.96 -16.81
N SER A 310 15.35 -10.39 -16.94
CA SER A 310 15.83 -9.80 -18.19
C SER A 310 15.91 -10.84 -19.32
N ALA A 311 16.41 -12.05 -19.06
CA ALA A 311 16.44 -13.12 -20.05
C ALA A 311 15.03 -13.59 -20.47
N ARG A 312 14.09 -13.69 -19.54
CA ARG A 312 12.68 -14.02 -19.83
C ARG A 312 12.00 -12.93 -20.66
N ARG A 313 12.19 -11.65 -20.31
CA ARG A 313 11.70 -10.50 -21.10
C ARG A 313 12.24 -10.54 -22.52
N ALA A 314 13.56 -10.74 -22.69
CA ALA A 314 14.21 -10.79 -24.00
C ALA A 314 13.72 -11.96 -24.88
N SER A 315 13.34 -13.08 -24.25
CA SER A 315 12.82 -14.27 -24.93
C SER A 315 11.30 -14.31 -25.08
N GLY A 316 10.58 -13.26 -24.63
CA GLY A 316 9.11 -13.21 -24.66
C GLY A 316 8.42 -14.23 -23.76
N GLN A 317 9.14 -14.80 -22.78
CA GLN A 317 8.58 -15.75 -21.84
C GLN A 317 7.74 -15.04 -20.77
N PRO A 318 6.67 -15.69 -20.26
CA PRO A 318 5.92 -15.16 -19.13
C PRO A 318 6.82 -14.91 -17.91
N LEU A 319 6.59 -13.78 -17.25
CA LEU A 319 7.22 -13.46 -15.97
C LEU A 319 6.43 -14.16 -14.86
N VAL A 320 6.80 -15.39 -14.56
CA VAL A 320 6.27 -16.18 -13.45
C VAL A 320 7.47 -16.67 -12.62
N PRO A 321 7.49 -16.43 -11.28
CA PRO A 321 8.63 -16.72 -10.41
C PRO A 321 9.07 -18.19 -10.32
#